data_AF-A0A7C4LAR5-F1
#
_entry.id   AF-A0A7C4LAR5-F1
#
_cell.length_a   1.000
_cell.length_b   1.000
_cell.length_c   1.000
_cell.angle_alpha   90.00
_cell.angle_beta   90.00
_cell.angle_gamma   90.00
#
_symmetry.space_group_name_H-M   'P 1'
#
loop_
_entity.id
_entity.type
_entity.pdbx_description
1 polymer ?
#
loop_
_entity_poly.entity_id
_entity_poly.type
_entity_poly.pdbx_seq_one_letter_code
_entity_poly.pdbx_strand_id
1 'polypeptide(L)'
;RNLGLEYARGEVVAFIDNDGYAHPDWLAETVRVLLDRPEVGAVAPLVFFEKNKLVLNGAGATVNWQGYGGDVAFYEPYEFARLPEEVLYPMGCGMVLRRAALDKIAPLDDALLNYFDDTEVGFRLWAAGFRVAVARRAWVDHDFNYSSRFLPGRASLIQRGRIRTVLKYFPIRHLARFAWREAGHVIRNWPLWPIFVGAWLWNAAHLASALRQRRRFGAGFKDLERLLSPTWGWFPSAAPTHTLYRPRLAALGPLVHVGDEAQDHLVFGWYWAEARRGVFFRWTAAQASVFVRLRTACELLWLVLQPAAVQTLSVRVRRLGEVDPVWETVLADLRPGPDWQFLSLDCPLPAGDYEVLLLAHATALRQGRTVGVAVHRIEFR
;
A
#
# COMPACT_ATOMS: atom_id res chain seq x y z
N ARG A 1 23.41 -3.79 -0.47
CA ARG A 1 22.98 -5.19 -0.74
C ARG A 1 24.09 -6.01 -1.42
N ASN A 2 24.62 -5.61 -2.59
CA ASN A 2 25.69 -6.36 -3.27
C ASN A 2 26.92 -6.67 -2.39
N LEU A 3 27.45 -5.68 -1.66
CA LEU A 3 28.55 -5.93 -0.71
C LEU A 3 28.21 -7.03 0.30
N GLY A 4 27.01 -7.01 0.89
CA GLY A 4 26.56 -8.05 1.82
C GLY A 4 26.46 -9.45 1.18
N LEU A 5 26.10 -9.53 -0.10
CA LEU A 5 26.04 -10.81 -0.83
C LEU A 5 27.43 -11.46 -0.98
N GLU A 6 28.50 -10.67 -1.05
CA GLU A 6 29.88 -11.17 -1.12
C GLU A 6 30.31 -11.89 0.16
N TYR A 7 29.78 -11.48 1.32
CA TYR A 7 30.09 -12.06 2.63
C TYR A 7 29.07 -13.11 3.09
N ALA A 8 27.83 -13.05 2.60
CA ALA A 8 26.80 -14.00 2.99
C ALA A 8 27.17 -15.45 2.58
N ARG A 9 26.94 -16.41 3.48
CA ARG A 9 27.22 -17.85 3.26
C ARG A 9 26.01 -18.77 3.46
N GLY A 10 24.92 -18.26 4.02
CA GLY A 10 23.71 -19.05 4.28
C GLY A 10 22.96 -19.45 3.00
N GLU A 11 22.22 -20.56 3.05
CA GLU A 11 21.33 -21.04 1.99
C GLU A 11 20.11 -20.12 1.78
N VAL A 12 19.80 -19.33 2.80
CA VAL A 12 18.80 -18.26 2.78
C VAL A 12 19.50 -16.94 3.06
N VAL A 13 19.15 -15.90 2.29
CA VAL A 13 19.66 -14.54 2.47
C VAL A 13 18.47 -13.63 2.75
N ALA A 14 18.50 -12.98 3.90
CA ALA A 14 17.47 -12.04 4.32
C ALA A 14 18.00 -10.61 4.22
N PHE A 15 17.26 -9.74 3.55
CA PHE A 15 17.49 -8.30 3.55
C PHE A 15 16.47 -7.63 4.46
N ILE A 16 16.96 -6.73 5.31
CA ILE A 16 16.15 -5.87 6.16
C ILE A 16 16.72 -4.46 6.07
N ASP A 17 15.84 -3.47 5.92
CA ASP A 17 16.25 -2.07 5.90
C ASP A 17 16.43 -1.57 7.35
N ASN A 18 17.21 -0.50 7.54
CA ASN A 18 17.53 0.06 8.86
C ASN A 18 16.32 0.71 9.57
N ASP A 19 15.22 0.90 8.86
CA ASP A 19 13.91 1.37 9.34
C ASP A 19 12.83 0.28 9.27
N GLY A 20 13.24 -0.99 9.08
CA GLY A 20 12.40 -2.18 9.17
C GLY A 20 12.59 -2.93 10.49
N TYR A 21 11.47 -3.23 11.17
CA TYR A 21 11.43 -3.97 12.42
C TYR A 21 10.73 -5.31 12.21
N ALA A 22 11.51 -6.38 12.04
CA ALA A 22 10.97 -7.71 11.79
C ALA A 22 10.31 -8.32 13.03
N HIS A 23 9.15 -8.96 12.84
CA HIS A 23 8.55 -9.79 13.89
C HIS A 23 9.47 -10.98 14.24
N PRO A 24 9.51 -11.47 15.50
CA PRO A 24 10.34 -12.63 15.87
C PRO A 24 10.17 -13.86 14.96
N ASP A 25 8.96 -14.11 14.48
CA ASP A 25 8.66 -15.25 13.61
C ASP A 25 8.90 -14.99 12.11
N TRP A 26 9.24 -13.75 11.72
CA TRP A 26 9.38 -13.34 10.31
C TRP A 26 10.31 -14.26 9.52
N LEU A 27 11.50 -14.53 10.05
CA LEU A 27 12.48 -15.34 9.34
C LEU A 27 12.04 -16.82 9.29
N ALA A 28 11.52 -17.36 10.39
CA ALA A 28 11.08 -18.75 10.44
C ALA A 28 9.93 -19.01 9.45
N GLU A 29 8.94 -18.13 9.40
CA GLU A 29 7.78 -18.27 8.51
C GLU A 29 8.14 -18.04 7.04
N THR A 30 9.07 -17.12 6.72
CA THR A 30 9.57 -16.98 5.33
C THR A 30 10.42 -18.17 4.89
N VAL A 31 11.28 -18.70 5.77
CA VAL A 31 12.06 -19.91 5.49
C VAL A 31 11.15 -21.10 5.26
N ARG A 32 10.07 -21.26 6.06
CA ARG A 32 9.08 -22.32 5.86
C ARG A 32 8.47 -22.28 4.46
N VAL A 33 8.09 -21.09 3.98
CA VAL A 33 7.59 -20.94 2.59
C VAL A 33 8.64 -21.37 1.55
N LEU A 34 9.91 -21.04 1.76
CA LEU A 34 10.99 -21.50 0.87
C LEU A 34 11.17 -23.03 0.94
N LEU A 35 11.07 -23.64 2.11
CA LEU A 35 11.20 -25.11 2.23
C LEU A 35 10.03 -25.84 1.56
N ASP A 36 8.80 -25.35 1.77
CA ASP A 36 7.58 -25.95 1.25
C ASP A 36 7.43 -25.78 -0.27
N ARG A 37 8.05 -24.74 -0.85
CA ARG A 37 7.88 -24.35 -2.27
C ARG A 37 9.23 -24.17 -2.98
N PRO A 38 9.79 -25.24 -3.58
CA PRO A 38 11.09 -25.20 -4.27
C PRO A 38 11.16 -24.20 -5.44
N GLU A 39 10.04 -23.92 -6.10
CA GLU A 39 9.92 -22.96 -7.20
C GLU A 39 10.00 -21.49 -6.75
N VAL A 40 9.87 -21.23 -5.45
CA VAL A 40 9.95 -19.88 -4.88
C VAL A 40 11.42 -19.50 -4.69
N GLY A 41 11.81 -18.39 -5.32
CA GLY A 41 13.14 -17.79 -5.21
C GLY A 41 13.21 -16.66 -4.18
N ALA A 42 12.08 -16.01 -3.90
CA ALA A 42 11.97 -15.00 -2.86
C ALA A 42 10.59 -14.97 -2.20
N VAL A 43 10.56 -14.50 -0.97
CA VAL A 43 9.37 -14.35 -0.15
C VAL A 43 9.17 -12.88 0.21
N ALA A 44 7.98 -12.38 -0.09
CA ALA A 44 7.49 -11.09 0.36
C ALA A 44 6.76 -11.27 1.70
N PRO A 45 7.28 -10.79 2.83
CA PRO A 45 6.49 -10.70 4.05
C PRO A 45 5.39 -9.64 3.88
N LEU A 46 4.43 -9.64 4.80
CA LEU A 46 3.55 -8.49 4.96
C LEU A 46 4.34 -7.34 5.58
N VAL A 47 4.15 -6.13 5.07
CA VAL A 47 4.79 -4.92 5.58
C VAL A 47 3.69 -4.04 6.14
N PHE A 48 3.74 -3.77 7.44
CA PHE A 48 2.83 -2.86 8.12
C PHE A 48 3.48 -1.49 8.28
N PHE A 49 2.66 -0.44 8.36
CA PHE A 49 3.17 0.84 8.82
C PHE A 49 3.56 0.72 10.29
N GLU A 50 4.79 1.11 10.67
CA GLU A 50 5.23 1.06 12.07
C GLU A 50 4.27 1.79 13.00
N LYS A 51 3.74 2.90 12.50
CA LYS A 51 2.80 3.75 13.23
C LYS A 51 1.39 3.17 13.33
N ASN A 52 1.01 2.27 12.43
CA ASN A 52 -0.32 1.66 12.43
C ASN A 52 -0.22 0.22 11.96
N LYS A 53 0.00 -0.69 12.92
CA LYS A 53 0.24 -2.11 12.69
C LYS A 53 -1.00 -2.90 12.24
N LEU A 54 -2.12 -2.22 11.99
CA LEU A 54 -3.32 -2.81 11.39
C LEU A 54 -3.40 -2.53 9.88
N VAL A 55 -2.61 -1.59 9.37
CA VAL A 55 -2.65 -1.12 7.99
C VAL A 55 -1.38 -1.53 7.26
N LEU A 56 -1.55 -2.12 6.08
CA LEU A 56 -0.45 -2.57 5.25
C LEU A 56 0.22 -1.38 4.55
N ASN A 57 1.53 -1.26 4.74
CA ASN A 57 2.41 -0.56 3.79
C ASN A 57 2.54 -1.38 2.50
N GLY A 58 2.49 -2.71 2.58
CA GLY A 58 2.35 -3.52 1.38
C GLY A 58 2.44 -5.01 1.65
N ALA A 59 2.07 -5.81 0.65
CA ALA A 59 2.19 -7.27 0.67
C ALA A 59 3.07 -7.74 -0.49
N GLY A 60 4.21 -7.08 -0.69
CA GLY A 60 4.94 -7.07 -1.94
C GLY A 60 4.47 -5.95 -2.86
N ALA A 61 4.91 -5.98 -4.12
CA ALA A 61 4.66 -4.87 -5.02
C ALA A 61 4.53 -5.29 -6.50
N THR A 62 4.05 -4.35 -7.30
CA THR A 62 3.80 -4.45 -8.74
C THR A 62 4.43 -3.26 -9.48
N VAL A 63 4.45 -3.32 -10.80
CA VAL A 63 4.82 -2.21 -11.69
C VAL A 63 3.69 -1.98 -12.68
N ASN A 64 3.44 -0.72 -13.07
CA ASN A 64 2.46 -0.39 -14.10
C ASN A 64 3.10 -0.23 -15.49
N TRP A 65 2.29 -0.01 -16.52
CA TRP A 65 2.79 0.10 -17.90
C TRP A 65 3.66 1.34 -18.17
N GLN A 66 3.63 2.35 -17.30
CA GLN A 66 4.54 3.50 -17.34
C GLN A 66 5.85 3.23 -16.56
N GLY A 67 6.01 2.03 -15.99
CA GLY A 67 7.18 1.59 -15.25
C GLY A 67 7.20 2.02 -13.78
N TYR A 68 6.20 2.73 -13.28
CA TYR A 68 6.16 3.10 -11.86
C TYR A 68 5.90 1.85 -11.02
N GLY A 69 6.60 1.73 -9.88
CA GLY A 69 6.33 0.72 -8.86
C GLY A 69 5.14 1.14 -7.98
N GLY A 70 4.41 0.15 -7.47
CA GLY A 70 3.27 0.34 -6.58
C GLY A 70 3.13 -0.83 -5.62
N ASP A 71 2.88 -0.54 -4.36
CA ASP A 71 2.78 -1.54 -3.30
C ASP A 71 1.41 -2.22 -3.36
N VAL A 72 1.39 -3.55 -3.22
CA VAL A 72 0.15 -4.34 -3.19
C VAL A 72 -0.53 -4.16 -1.83
N ALA A 73 -1.84 -3.95 -1.82
CA ALA A 73 -2.63 -3.69 -0.60
C ALA A 73 -2.16 -2.44 0.18
N PHE A 74 -1.56 -1.47 -0.51
CA PHE A 74 -1.09 -0.23 0.11
C PHE A 74 -2.23 0.55 0.75
N TYR A 75 -2.06 0.92 2.03
CA TYR A 75 -3.09 1.57 2.86
C TYR A 75 -4.35 0.73 3.10
N GLU A 76 -4.34 -0.56 2.78
CA GLU A 76 -5.45 -1.44 3.11
C GLU A 76 -5.30 -1.96 4.56
N PRO A 77 -6.35 -1.88 5.38
CA PRO A 77 -6.40 -2.61 6.65
C PRO A 77 -6.29 -4.12 6.41
N TYR A 78 -5.46 -4.82 7.19
CA TYR A 78 -5.18 -6.25 6.98
C TYR A 78 -6.43 -7.12 6.95
N GLU A 79 -7.40 -6.83 7.81
CA GLU A 79 -8.69 -7.54 7.88
C GLU A 79 -9.44 -7.56 6.55
N PHE A 80 -9.31 -6.50 5.74
CA PHE A 80 -10.03 -6.36 4.47
C PHE A 80 -9.12 -6.49 3.25
N ALA A 81 -7.81 -6.63 3.47
CA ALA A 81 -6.82 -6.65 2.42
C ALA A 81 -6.90 -7.91 1.56
N ARG A 82 -6.87 -7.72 0.24
CA ARG A 82 -6.81 -8.84 -0.70
C ARG A 82 -5.36 -9.21 -0.97
N LEU A 83 -4.88 -10.23 -0.24
CA LEU A 83 -3.49 -10.68 -0.34
C LEU A 83 -3.33 -11.73 -1.44
N PRO A 84 -2.57 -11.47 -2.51
CA PRO A 84 -2.29 -12.48 -3.53
C PRO A 84 -1.34 -13.56 -2.98
N GLU A 85 -1.26 -14.70 -3.66
CA GLU A 85 -0.26 -15.73 -3.34
C GLU A 85 1.13 -15.38 -3.87
N GLU A 86 1.18 -14.65 -4.98
CA GLU A 86 2.40 -14.25 -5.68
C GLU A 86 2.34 -12.78 -6.07
N VAL A 87 3.51 -12.13 -6.10
CA VAL A 87 3.68 -10.72 -6.46
C VAL A 87 4.83 -10.56 -7.45
N LEU A 88 4.94 -9.39 -8.09
CA LEU A 88 6.03 -9.15 -9.03
C LEU A 88 7.39 -9.13 -8.31
N TYR A 89 7.47 -8.45 -7.17
CA TYR A 89 8.69 -8.37 -6.37
C TYR A 89 8.39 -8.24 -4.87
N PRO A 90 9.27 -8.76 -3.99
CA PRO A 90 9.18 -8.51 -2.57
C PRO A 90 9.70 -7.10 -2.25
N MET A 91 9.15 -6.46 -1.23
CA MET A 91 9.63 -5.13 -0.82
C MET A 91 10.97 -5.25 -0.11
N GLY A 92 11.88 -4.32 -0.40
CA GLY A 92 13.26 -4.36 0.10
C GLY A 92 13.41 -4.34 1.64
N CYS A 93 12.43 -3.80 2.36
CA CYS A 93 12.46 -3.64 3.82
C CYS A 93 12.41 -4.95 4.61
N GLY A 94 12.11 -6.09 3.98
CA GLY A 94 12.03 -7.38 4.64
C GLY A 94 12.08 -8.60 3.71
N MET A 95 12.66 -8.46 2.51
CA MET A 95 12.67 -9.57 1.56
C MET A 95 13.62 -10.70 1.97
N VAL A 96 13.17 -11.94 1.78
CA VAL A 96 13.98 -13.15 2.06
C VAL A 96 14.11 -13.97 0.79
N LEU A 97 15.33 -14.38 0.45
CA LEU A 97 15.65 -15.05 -0.81
C LEU A 97 16.36 -16.38 -0.61
N ARG A 98 16.08 -17.32 -1.50
CA ARG A 98 16.86 -18.56 -1.63
C ARG A 98 18.19 -18.25 -2.31
N ARG A 99 19.30 -18.74 -1.75
CA ARG A 99 20.64 -18.59 -2.34
C ARG A 99 20.71 -19.09 -3.77
N ALA A 100 20.18 -20.28 -4.05
CA ALA A 100 20.18 -20.84 -5.41
C ALA A 100 19.47 -19.95 -6.44
N ALA A 101 18.48 -19.15 -6.03
CA ALA A 101 17.83 -18.17 -6.90
C ALA A 101 18.69 -16.91 -7.06
N LEU A 102 19.25 -16.41 -5.95
CA LEU A 102 20.21 -15.30 -5.97
C LEU A 102 21.41 -15.58 -6.89
N ASP A 103 21.97 -16.79 -6.85
CA ASP A 103 23.13 -17.16 -7.69
C ASP A 103 22.83 -17.08 -9.20
N LYS A 104 21.55 -17.19 -9.60
CA LYS A 104 21.13 -17.01 -11.01
C LYS A 104 21.00 -15.54 -11.40
N ILE A 105 20.56 -14.70 -10.45
CA ILE A 105 20.19 -13.31 -10.72
C ILE A 105 21.26 -12.30 -10.32
N ALA A 106 22.23 -12.67 -9.49
CA ALA A 106 23.32 -11.81 -9.05
C ALA A 106 24.39 -11.62 -10.14
N PRO A 107 25.24 -10.57 -10.02
CA PRO A 107 25.10 -9.43 -9.10
C PRO A 107 23.91 -8.54 -9.47
N LEU A 108 23.37 -7.80 -8.49
CA LEU A 108 22.33 -6.79 -8.74
C LEU A 108 22.91 -5.61 -9.54
N ASP A 109 22.08 -4.84 -10.23
CA ASP A 109 22.53 -3.74 -11.08
C ASP A 109 23.01 -2.53 -10.27
N ASP A 110 24.32 -2.37 -10.12
CA ASP A 110 24.96 -1.27 -9.38
C ASP A 110 24.63 0.13 -9.93
N ALA A 111 24.05 0.23 -11.14
CA ALA A 111 23.55 1.51 -11.65
C ALA A 111 22.27 1.97 -10.92
N LEU A 112 21.60 1.09 -10.17
CA LEU A 112 20.45 1.38 -9.30
C LEU A 112 20.95 1.65 -7.88
N LEU A 113 21.36 2.90 -7.61
CA LEU A 113 21.91 3.30 -6.30
C LEU A 113 20.89 3.17 -5.16
N ASN A 114 19.64 3.55 -5.41
CA ASN A 114 18.52 3.43 -4.48
C ASN A 114 17.21 3.47 -5.29
N TYR A 115 16.16 2.82 -4.79
CA TYR A 115 14.89 2.53 -5.46
C TYR A 115 15.03 1.61 -6.68
N PHE A 116 13.99 0.83 -6.96
CA PHE A 116 13.90 -0.12 -8.08
C PHE A 116 14.87 -1.30 -8.03
N ASP A 117 15.75 -1.41 -7.04
CA ASP A 117 16.63 -2.57 -6.90
C ASP A 117 15.85 -3.81 -6.44
N ASP A 118 14.83 -3.64 -5.60
CA ASP A 118 13.86 -4.69 -5.26
C ASP A 118 12.97 -5.10 -6.45
N THR A 119 12.49 -4.11 -7.22
CA THR A 119 11.80 -4.32 -8.49
C THR A 119 12.66 -5.15 -9.44
N GLU A 120 13.94 -4.83 -9.53
CA GLU A 120 14.89 -5.56 -10.34
C GLU A 120 15.02 -7.03 -9.92
N VAL A 121 15.16 -7.27 -8.62
CA VAL A 121 15.20 -8.62 -8.04
C VAL A 121 14.01 -9.43 -8.53
N GLY A 122 12.79 -8.89 -8.42
CA GLY A 122 11.59 -9.58 -8.91
C GLY A 122 11.66 -9.91 -10.39
N PHE A 123 11.89 -8.91 -11.26
CA PHE A 123 11.98 -9.15 -12.71
C PHE A 123 13.01 -10.23 -13.07
N ARG A 124 14.18 -10.23 -12.42
CA ARG A 124 15.22 -11.23 -12.67
C ARG A 124 14.83 -12.61 -12.15
N LEU A 125 14.16 -12.71 -10.99
CA LEU A 125 13.67 -13.98 -10.46
C LEU A 125 12.65 -14.63 -11.41
N TRP A 126 11.63 -13.87 -11.83
CA TRP A 126 10.65 -14.34 -12.81
C TRP A 126 11.31 -14.75 -14.13
N ALA A 127 12.27 -13.97 -14.62
CA ALA A 127 13.02 -14.31 -15.83
C ALA A 127 13.91 -15.55 -15.68
N ALA A 128 14.34 -15.88 -14.46
CA ALA A 128 15.10 -17.09 -14.14
C ALA A 128 14.20 -18.30 -13.81
N GLY A 129 12.88 -18.18 -13.95
CA GLY A 129 11.91 -19.25 -13.70
C GLY A 129 11.48 -19.42 -12.24
N PHE A 130 11.88 -18.50 -11.35
CA PHE A 130 11.46 -18.51 -9.95
C PHE A 130 10.17 -17.71 -9.73
N ARG A 131 9.46 -18.04 -8.65
CA ARG A 131 8.30 -17.29 -8.15
C ARG A 131 8.69 -16.38 -6.99
N VAL A 132 7.88 -15.36 -6.76
CA VAL A 132 7.92 -14.53 -5.55
C VAL A 132 6.61 -14.71 -4.79
N ALA A 133 6.66 -15.37 -3.64
CA ALA A 133 5.49 -15.73 -2.86
C ALA A 133 5.22 -14.75 -1.71
N VAL A 134 3.96 -14.53 -1.36
CA VAL A 134 3.58 -13.75 -0.18
C VAL A 134 3.48 -14.66 1.05
N ALA A 135 4.18 -14.33 2.13
CA ALA A 135 4.10 -15.05 3.40
C ALA A 135 3.16 -14.33 4.38
N ARG A 136 1.92 -14.83 4.48
CA ARG A 136 0.87 -14.22 5.33
C ARG A 136 1.15 -14.26 6.84
N ARG A 137 2.06 -15.12 7.27
CA ARG A 137 2.45 -15.31 8.69
C ARG A 137 3.80 -14.66 9.03
N ALA A 138 4.45 -14.01 8.06
CA ALA A 138 5.69 -13.28 8.27
C ALA A 138 5.43 -11.79 8.05
N TRP A 139 5.89 -10.94 8.97
CA TRP A 139 5.73 -9.50 8.78
C TRP A 139 6.87 -8.65 9.35
N VAL A 140 6.94 -7.44 8.81
CA VAL A 140 7.87 -6.38 9.20
C VAL A 140 7.07 -5.10 9.40
N ASP A 141 7.32 -4.39 10.49
CA ASP A 141 6.83 -3.04 10.70
C ASP A 141 7.84 -2.05 10.09
N HIS A 142 7.40 -1.08 9.29
CA HIS A 142 8.29 -0.20 8.53
C HIS A 142 8.00 1.29 8.81
N ASP A 143 9.02 2.06 9.18
CA ASP A 143 8.90 3.53 9.31
C ASP A 143 8.99 4.18 7.91
N PHE A 144 7.86 4.14 7.22
CA PHE A 144 7.77 4.50 5.81
C PHE A 144 8.34 5.90 5.49
N ASN A 145 9.24 5.94 4.50
CA ASN A 145 10.00 7.11 4.07
C ASN A 145 10.98 7.70 5.10
N TYR A 146 11.28 7.03 6.22
CA TYR A 146 12.24 7.55 7.19
C TYR A 146 13.61 7.78 6.54
N SER A 147 14.22 6.72 6.00
CA SER A 147 15.55 6.80 5.38
C SER A 147 15.56 7.69 4.13
N SER A 148 14.44 7.76 3.42
CA SER A 148 14.25 8.59 2.22
C SER A 148 14.40 10.10 2.48
N ARG A 149 14.20 10.56 3.72
CA ARG A 149 14.34 12.00 4.09
C ARG A 149 15.78 12.48 4.01
N PHE A 150 16.74 11.57 4.14
CA PHE A 150 18.16 11.89 4.12
C PHE A 150 18.79 11.76 2.73
N LEU A 151 18.00 11.36 1.72
CA LEU A 151 18.50 11.12 0.36
C LEU A 151 18.11 12.26 -0.60
N PRO A 152 19.06 13.12 -1.00
CA PRO A 152 18.79 14.16 -2.00
C PRO A 152 18.48 13.53 -3.37
N GLY A 153 17.64 14.19 -4.15
CA GLY A 153 17.38 13.77 -5.54
C GLY A 153 16.57 12.49 -5.71
N ARG A 154 15.79 12.08 -4.69
CA ARG A 154 14.85 10.93 -4.74
C ARG A 154 14.08 10.82 -6.05
N ALA A 155 13.45 11.91 -6.49
CA ALA A 155 12.67 11.92 -7.72
C ALA A 155 13.53 11.58 -8.95
N SER A 156 14.77 12.04 -9.02
CA SER A 156 15.68 11.70 -10.12
C SER A 156 16.06 10.22 -10.12
N LEU A 157 16.36 9.64 -8.94
CA LEU A 157 16.67 8.21 -8.81
C LEU A 157 15.48 7.34 -9.23
N ILE A 158 14.27 7.67 -8.77
CA ILE A 158 13.03 7.00 -9.17
C ILE A 158 12.85 7.05 -10.69
N GLN A 159 13.02 8.22 -11.32
CA GLN A 159 12.85 8.34 -12.77
C GLN A 159 13.92 7.56 -13.55
N ARG A 160 15.19 7.55 -13.08
CA ARG A 160 16.27 6.75 -13.69
C ARG A 160 15.95 5.26 -13.62
N GLY A 161 15.62 4.77 -12.42
CA GLY A 161 15.28 3.36 -12.17
C GLY A 161 14.03 2.90 -12.95
N ARG A 162 13.00 3.75 -13.01
CA ARG A 162 11.78 3.51 -13.81
C ARG A 162 12.08 3.29 -15.28
N ILE A 163 12.72 4.26 -15.93
CA ILE A 163 13.03 4.18 -17.36
C ILE A 163 13.94 2.98 -17.62
N ARG A 164 14.96 2.78 -16.77
CA ARG A 164 15.88 1.65 -16.87
C ARG A 164 15.18 0.30 -16.79
N THR A 165 14.21 0.15 -15.89
CA THR A 165 13.39 -1.06 -15.73
C THR A 165 12.60 -1.35 -17.01
N VAL A 166 11.95 -0.33 -17.59
CA VAL A 166 11.22 -0.48 -18.86
C VAL A 166 12.17 -0.91 -19.98
N LEU A 167 13.32 -0.26 -20.13
CA LEU A 167 14.30 -0.61 -21.16
C LEU A 167 14.86 -2.04 -21.01
N LYS A 168 15.07 -2.50 -19.78
CA LYS A 168 15.61 -3.83 -19.48
C LYS A 168 14.60 -4.96 -19.69
N TYR A 169 13.37 -4.77 -19.25
CA TYR A 169 12.45 -5.91 -19.07
C TYR A 169 11.20 -5.86 -19.97
N PHE A 170 10.71 -4.67 -20.35
CA PHE A 170 9.44 -4.60 -21.07
C PHE A 170 9.59 -5.08 -22.52
N PRO A 171 8.59 -5.72 -23.14
CA PRO A 171 8.67 -6.19 -24.52
C PRO A 171 8.92 -5.04 -25.49
N ILE A 172 9.65 -5.28 -26.58
CA ILE A 172 10.00 -4.24 -27.57
C ILE A 172 8.74 -3.54 -28.12
N ARG A 173 7.67 -4.32 -28.36
CA ARG A 173 6.36 -3.80 -28.79
C ARG A 173 5.75 -2.75 -27.84
N HIS A 174 6.12 -2.76 -26.56
CA HIS A 174 5.64 -1.79 -25.58
C HIS A 174 6.43 -0.48 -25.60
N LEU A 175 7.68 -0.49 -26.09
CA LEU A 175 8.57 0.67 -26.00
C LEU A 175 8.05 1.88 -26.80
N ALA A 176 7.44 1.66 -27.96
CA ALA A 176 6.85 2.74 -28.75
C ALA A 176 5.68 3.42 -28.03
N ARG A 177 4.76 2.62 -27.48
CA ARG A 177 3.62 3.12 -26.68
C ARG A 177 4.09 3.81 -25.41
N PHE A 178 5.12 3.27 -24.76
CA PHE A 178 5.77 3.89 -23.62
C PHE A 178 6.34 5.26 -23.98
N ALA A 179 7.14 5.37 -25.04
CA ALA A 179 7.74 6.63 -25.47
C ALA A 179 6.67 7.71 -25.78
N TRP A 180 5.59 7.33 -26.47
CA TRP A 180 4.47 8.25 -26.73
C TRP A 180 3.80 8.74 -25.43
N ARG A 181 3.49 7.81 -24.51
CA ARG A 181 2.87 8.15 -23.22
C ARG A 181 3.80 8.96 -22.34
N GLU A 182 5.09 8.66 -22.37
CA GLU A 182 6.14 9.38 -21.67
C GLU A 182 6.23 10.83 -22.15
N ALA A 183 6.25 11.08 -23.47
CA ALA A 183 6.26 12.44 -24.00
C ALA A 183 5.05 13.25 -23.50
N GLY A 184 3.85 12.67 -23.56
CA GLY A 184 2.65 13.29 -22.99
C GLY A 184 2.71 13.49 -21.47
N HIS A 185 3.35 12.58 -20.74
CA HIS A 185 3.55 12.68 -19.29
C HIS A 185 4.50 13.82 -18.92
N VAL A 186 5.59 13.99 -19.67
CA VAL A 186 6.55 15.09 -19.52
C VAL A 186 5.89 16.43 -19.82
N ILE A 187 5.13 16.53 -20.92
CA ILE A 187 4.40 17.75 -21.29
C ILE A 187 3.39 18.15 -20.21
N ARG A 188 2.59 17.20 -19.69
CA ARG A 188 1.60 17.48 -18.65
C ARG A 188 2.24 17.89 -17.32
N ASN A 189 3.42 17.37 -17.02
CA ASN A 189 4.16 17.62 -15.79
C ASN A 189 5.38 18.51 -16.06
N TRP A 190 5.21 19.52 -16.92
CA TRP A 190 6.31 20.36 -17.39
C TRP A 190 7.15 20.98 -16.27
N PRO A 191 6.67 21.33 -15.06
CA PRO A 191 7.55 21.88 -14.01
C PRO A 191 8.62 20.88 -13.54
N LEU A 192 8.40 19.57 -13.77
CA LEU A 192 9.34 18.50 -13.44
C LEU A 192 10.22 18.09 -14.63
N TRP A 193 10.17 18.82 -15.76
CA TRP A 193 10.93 18.49 -16.97
C TRP A 193 12.44 18.28 -16.75
N PRO A 194 13.17 19.01 -15.87
CA PRO A 194 14.60 18.77 -15.68
C PRO A 194 14.88 17.38 -15.11
N ILE A 195 13.98 16.87 -14.27
CA ILE A 195 14.09 15.53 -13.67
C ILE A 195 13.89 14.47 -14.75
N PHE A 196 12.88 14.63 -15.59
CA PHE A 196 12.58 13.67 -16.67
C PHE A 196 13.67 13.64 -17.72
N VAL A 197 14.09 14.81 -18.22
CA VAL A 197 15.17 14.92 -19.23
C VAL A 197 16.47 14.39 -18.66
N GLY A 198 16.83 14.76 -17.43
CA GLY A 198 18.01 14.24 -16.76
C GLY A 198 18.01 12.72 -16.62
N ALA A 199 16.86 12.11 -16.33
CA ALA A 199 16.73 10.66 -16.25
C ALA A 199 16.88 9.97 -17.63
N TRP A 200 16.38 10.57 -18.70
CA TRP A 200 16.58 10.08 -20.07
C TRP A 200 18.02 10.20 -20.54
N LEU A 201 18.67 11.34 -20.32
CA LEU A 201 20.09 11.55 -20.63
C LEU A 201 20.97 10.54 -19.88
N TRP A 202 20.69 10.34 -18.60
CA TRP A 202 21.39 9.34 -17.80
C TRP A 202 21.19 7.92 -18.36
N ASN A 203 19.96 7.55 -18.74
CA ASN A 203 19.70 6.23 -19.34
C ASN A 203 20.33 6.07 -20.72
N ALA A 204 20.44 7.14 -21.52
CA ALA A 204 21.17 7.12 -22.78
C ALA A 204 22.66 6.82 -22.55
N ALA A 205 23.28 7.47 -21.56
CA ALA A 205 24.67 7.20 -21.18
C ALA A 205 24.89 5.77 -20.64
N HIS A 206 23.85 5.14 -20.08
CA HIS A 206 23.89 3.78 -19.54
C HIS A 206 23.19 2.74 -20.43
N LEU A 207 22.91 3.06 -21.70
CA LEU A 207 22.11 2.22 -22.58
C LEU A 207 22.79 0.87 -22.86
N ALA A 208 24.11 0.87 -23.07
CA ALA A 208 24.86 -0.36 -23.32
C ALA A 208 24.73 -1.37 -22.16
N SER A 209 24.76 -0.91 -20.91
CA SER A 209 24.58 -1.80 -19.76
C SER A 209 23.14 -2.28 -19.62
N ALA A 210 22.15 -1.43 -19.90
CA ALA A 210 20.74 -1.82 -19.94
C ALA A 210 20.46 -2.90 -21.00
N LEU A 211 21.03 -2.75 -22.21
CA LEU A 211 20.88 -3.71 -23.29
C LEU A 211 21.54 -5.05 -22.99
N ARG A 212 22.70 -5.06 -22.32
CA ARG A 212 23.31 -6.31 -21.83
C ARG A 212 22.39 -7.05 -20.86
N GLN A 213 21.80 -6.33 -19.91
CA GLN A 213 20.84 -6.92 -18.96
C GLN A 213 19.57 -7.41 -19.66
N ARG A 214 19.07 -6.66 -20.65
CA ARG A 214 17.93 -7.09 -21.48
C ARG A 214 18.19 -8.40 -22.21
N ARG A 215 19.39 -8.57 -22.77
CA ARG A 215 19.76 -9.84 -23.44
C ARG A 215 19.80 -11.00 -22.46
N ARG A 216 20.22 -10.76 -21.20
CA ARG A 216 20.30 -11.79 -20.16
C ARG A 216 18.94 -12.16 -19.56
N PHE A 217 18.04 -11.20 -19.34
CA PHE A 217 16.81 -11.39 -18.55
C PHE A 217 15.51 -10.99 -19.26
N GLY A 218 15.54 -10.47 -20.48
CA GLY A 218 14.37 -9.90 -21.16
C GLY A 218 13.36 -10.92 -21.72
N ALA A 219 13.67 -12.22 -21.70
CA ALA A 219 12.82 -13.27 -22.28
C ALA A 219 11.62 -13.67 -21.39
N GLY A 220 11.66 -13.42 -20.07
CA GLY A 220 10.67 -13.90 -19.11
C GLY A 220 9.42 -13.03 -18.91
N PHE A 221 9.19 -12.02 -19.76
CA PHE A 221 8.13 -11.03 -19.50
C PHE A 221 6.70 -11.60 -19.55
N LYS A 222 6.45 -12.64 -20.36
CA LYS A 222 5.10 -13.19 -20.54
C LYS A 222 4.50 -13.71 -19.22
N ASP A 223 5.32 -14.35 -18.38
CA ASP A 223 4.85 -14.98 -17.15
C ASP A 223 4.53 -13.96 -16.05
N LEU A 224 5.20 -12.80 -16.08
CA LEU A 224 4.99 -11.72 -15.11
C LEU A 224 3.98 -10.66 -15.57
N GLU A 225 3.52 -10.69 -16.83
CA GLU A 225 2.56 -9.69 -17.35
C GLU A 225 1.26 -9.65 -16.52
N ARG A 226 0.84 -10.81 -16.01
CA ARG A 226 -0.31 -10.93 -15.09
C ARG A 226 -0.13 -10.23 -13.74
N LEU A 227 1.11 -9.96 -13.35
CA LEU A 227 1.48 -9.34 -12.08
C LEU A 227 1.65 -7.82 -12.20
N LEU A 228 1.58 -7.27 -13.42
CA LEU A 228 1.65 -5.84 -13.67
C LEU A 228 0.29 -5.18 -13.44
N SER A 229 0.33 -3.95 -12.92
CA SER A 229 -0.85 -3.10 -12.92
C SER A 229 -1.20 -2.68 -14.36
N PRO A 230 -2.47 -2.77 -14.79
CA PRO A 230 -2.89 -2.39 -16.13
C PRO A 230 -2.90 -0.86 -16.37
N THR A 231 -2.50 -0.06 -15.37
CA THR A 231 -2.56 1.41 -15.42
C THR A 231 -1.38 2.05 -16.14
N TRP A 232 -1.55 3.32 -16.51
CA TRP A 232 -0.52 4.20 -17.06
C TRP A 232 -0.42 5.47 -16.19
N GLY A 233 0.74 6.13 -16.19
CA GLY A 233 0.99 7.31 -15.35
C GLY A 233 1.43 6.93 -13.93
N TRP A 234 1.27 7.85 -12.97
CA TRP A 234 1.51 7.53 -11.56
C TRP A 234 0.43 6.60 -11.02
N PHE A 235 0.76 5.79 -10.01
CA PHE A 235 -0.30 5.20 -9.19
C PHE A 235 -1.09 6.34 -8.54
N PRO A 236 -2.44 6.24 -8.47
CA PRO A 236 -3.28 7.33 -7.98
C PRO A 236 -2.84 7.76 -6.58
N SER A 237 -2.86 9.08 -6.37
CA SER A 237 -2.05 9.79 -5.37
C SER A 237 -2.77 10.12 -4.07
N ALA A 238 -4.04 9.79 -3.92
CA ALA A 238 -4.79 10.14 -2.73
C ALA A 238 -5.12 8.86 -1.95
N ALA A 239 -4.25 8.55 -1.00
CA ALA A 239 -4.44 7.52 -0.01
C ALA A 239 -5.18 8.09 1.21
N PRO A 240 -5.92 7.26 1.97
CA PRO A 240 -6.38 7.63 3.30
C PRO A 240 -5.19 8.11 4.14
N THR A 241 -5.41 9.11 4.99
CA THR A 241 -4.42 9.53 5.98
C THR A 241 -4.28 8.46 7.07
N HIS A 242 -3.03 8.24 7.50
CA HIS A 242 -2.69 7.40 8.64
C HIS A 242 -3.05 8.08 9.95
N THR A 243 -4.17 7.72 10.54
CA THR A 243 -4.51 8.06 11.92
C THR A 243 -4.95 6.73 12.49
N LEU A 244 -4.23 6.03 13.38
CA LEU A 244 -3.60 6.45 14.64
C LEU A 244 -2.21 5.83 14.90
N TYR A 245 -1.30 6.60 15.53
CA TYR A 245 0.03 6.15 15.98
C TYR A 245 0.00 5.27 17.26
N ARG A 246 -1.05 5.45 18.08
CA ARG A 246 -1.39 4.71 19.31
C ARG A 246 -2.64 5.39 19.88
N PRO A 247 -3.81 4.72 19.97
CA PRO A 247 -5.02 5.36 20.49
C PRO A 247 -4.81 5.81 21.93
N ARG A 248 -4.97 7.11 22.20
CA ARG A 248 -4.98 7.63 23.56
C ARG A 248 -6.36 7.35 24.14
N LEU A 249 -6.56 6.16 24.71
CA LEU A 249 -7.86 5.73 25.23
C LEU A 249 -8.48 6.73 26.22
N ALA A 250 -7.67 7.46 26.97
CA ALA A 250 -8.13 8.50 27.90
C ALA A 250 -8.79 9.71 27.19
N ALA A 251 -8.43 9.98 25.93
CA ALA A 251 -8.98 11.04 25.10
C ALA A 251 -10.25 10.61 24.35
N LEU A 252 -10.59 9.31 24.35
CA LEU A 252 -11.79 8.82 23.68
C LEU A 252 -13.05 9.17 24.47
N GLY A 253 -14.09 9.57 23.73
CA GLY A 253 -15.46 9.73 24.23
C GLY A 253 -16.51 9.07 23.34
N PRO A 254 -17.81 9.26 23.66
CA PRO A 254 -18.92 8.72 22.89
C PRO A 254 -19.22 9.54 21.62
N LEU A 255 -18.67 10.74 21.50
CA LEU A 255 -18.89 11.67 20.38
C LEU A 255 -17.59 11.85 19.59
N VAL A 256 -17.67 11.68 18.27
CA VAL A 256 -16.56 11.84 17.33
C VAL A 256 -16.92 12.88 16.27
N HIS A 257 -16.28 14.04 16.33
CA HIS A 257 -16.32 15.07 15.28
C HIS A 257 -15.24 14.79 14.24
N VAL A 258 -15.57 13.96 13.26
CA VAL A 258 -14.62 13.39 12.28
C VAL A 258 -13.83 14.46 11.50
N GLY A 259 -14.43 15.63 11.29
CA GLY A 259 -13.86 16.70 10.47
C GLY A 259 -12.79 17.60 11.11
N ASP A 260 -12.70 17.66 12.44
CA ASP A 260 -11.90 18.69 13.14
C ASP A 260 -10.83 18.07 14.06
N GLU A 261 -11.23 17.57 15.22
CA GLU A 261 -10.33 17.12 16.31
C GLU A 261 -10.27 15.60 16.51
N ALA A 262 -10.88 14.80 15.62
CA ALA A 262 -11.02 13.35 15.81
C ALA A 262 -9.73 12.52 15.65
N GLN A 263 -8.53 13.12 15.56
CA GLN A 263 -7.30 12.36 15.27
C GLN A 263 -7.04 11.22 16.28
N ASP A 264 -7.46 11.38 17.53
CA ASP A 264 -7.33 10.36 18.57
C ASP A 264 -8.33 9.20 18.43
N HIS A 265 -9.35 9.33 17.57
CA HIS A 265 -10.40 8.34 17.31
C HIS A 265 -10.22 7.59 15.98
N LEU A 266 -9.75 8.26 14.92
CA LEU A 266 -9.66 7.68 13.58
C LEU A 266 -8.57 6.60 13.51
N VAL A 267 -8.87 5.43 12.94
CA VAL A 267 -7.95 4.25 12.94
C VAL A 267 -7.43 3.87 11.55
N PHE A 268 -8.30 3.74 10.55
CA PHE A 268 -7.89 3.55 9.16
C PHE A 268 -8.98 4.01 8.21
N GLY A 269 -8.64 4.17 6.93
CA GLY A 269 -9.63 4.41 5.88
C GLY A 269 -10.19 5.83 5.81
N TRP A 270 -9.62 6.78 6.54
CA TRP A 270 -10.07 8.17 6.56
C TRP A 270 -9.21 9.05 5.65
N TYR A 271 -9.83 9.77 4.72
CA TYR A 271 -9.15 10.82 3.96
C TYR A 271 -8.92 12.10 4.80
N TRP A 272 -8.20 13.06 4.23
CA TRP A 272 -8.00 14.37 4.86
C TRP A 272 -9.32 15.09 5.14
N ALA A 273 -9.32 15.95 6.16
CA ALA A 273 -10.45 16.78 6.50
C ALA A 273 -10.79 17.76 5.38
N GLU A 274 -12.08 17.89 5.10
CA GLU A 274 -12.65 18.86 4.17
C GLU A 274 -13.71 19.68 4.87
N ALA A 275 -13.94 20.90 4.37
CA ALA A 275 -14.99 21.78 4.87
C ALA A 275 -15.90 22.21 3.71
N ARG A 276 -17.21 22.18 3.94
CA ARG A 276 -18.20 22.67 2.98
C ARG A 276 -19.33 23.36 3.71
N ARG A 277 -19.58 24.64 3.39
CA ARG A 277 -20.59 25.49 4.04
C ARG A 277 -20.49 25.45 5.58
N GLY A 278 -19.27 25.49 6.12
CA GLY A 278 -19.00 25.47 7.56
C GLY A 278 -19.08 24.09 8.22
N VAL A 279 -19.45 23.02 7.50
CA VAL A 279 -19.44 21.65 8.03
C VAL A 279 -18.12 20.98 7.69
N PHE A 280 -17.38 20.55 8.71
CA PHE A 280 -16.15 19.78 8.57
C PHE A 280 -16.44 18.28 8.52
N PHE A 281 -15.80 17.55 7.62
CA PHE A 281 -16.02 16.12 7.45
C PHE A 281 -14.80 15.42 6.85
N ARG A 282 -14.81 14.09 6.84
CA ARG A 282 -13.86 13.27 6.08
C ARG A 282 -14.58 12.24 5.25
N TRP A 283 -14.03 11.96 4.07
CA TRP A 283 -14.42 10.80 3.29
C TRP A 283 -13.82 9.53 3.89
N THR A 284 -14.60 8.45 3.93
CA THR A 284 -14.09 7.10 4.09
C THR A 284 -13.56 6.57 2.76
N ALA A 285 -12.62 5.63 2.82
CA ALA A 285 -12.40 4.65 1.76
C ALA A 285 -13.56 3.63 1.73
N ALA A 286 -13.35 2.46 1.09
CA ALA A 286 -14.31 1.37 1.13
C ALA A 286 -14.56 0.86 2.56
N GLN A 287 -13.52 0.86 3.39
CA GLN A 287 -13.59 0.55 4.82
C GLN A 287 -12.93 1.67 5.59
N ALA A 288 -13.53 2.05 6.72
CA ALA A 288 -12.92 2.94 7.69
C ALA A 288 -13.35 2.56 9.10
N SER A 289 -12.53 2.85 10.10
CA SER A 289 -12.93 2.61 11.49
C SER A 289 -12.52 3.72 12.45
N VAL A 290 -13.28 3.83 13.54
CA VAL A 290 -13.01 4.74 14.67
C VAL A 290 -13.10 3.98 15.98
N PHE A 291 -12.28 4.37 16.95
CA PHE A 291 -12.45 3.95 18.33
C PHE A 291 -13.37 4.91 19.07
N VAL A 292 -14.16 4.39 19.99
CA VAL A 292 -15.03 5.15 20.89
C VAL A 292 -14.97 4.56 22.30
N ARG A 293 -15.20 5.41 23.29
CA ARG A 293 -15.25 4.99 24.70
C ARG A 293 -16.56 5.45 25.33
N LEU A 294 -17.33 4.49 25.82
CA LEU A 294 -18.60 4.69 26.49
C LEU A 294 -18.39 4.58 28.00
N ARG A 295 -18.60 5.67 28.74
CA ARG A 295 -18.48 5.70 30.20
C ARG A 295 -19.73 5.13 30.90
N THR A 296 -20.85 5.16 30.21
CA THR A 296 -22.15 4.62 30.63
C THR A 296 -22.71 3.79 29.48
N ALA A 297 -23.74 2.99 29.75
CA ALA A 297 -24.49 2.34 28.68
C ALA A 297 -25.13 3.39 27.76
N CYS A 298 -25.32 3.02 26.50
CA CYS A 298 -26.04 3.79 25.49
C CYS A 298 -27.15 2.93 24.87
N GLU A 299 -28.14 3.59 24.29
CA GLU A 299 -29.24 2.94 23.56
C GLU A 299 -29.21 3.29 22.06
N LEU A 300 -28.60 4.42 21.69
CA LEU A 300 -28.66 4.94 20.33
C LEU A 300 -27.28 5.23 19.75
N LEU A 301 -27.14 4.96 18.46
CA LEU A 301 -26.04 5.41 17.61
C LEU A 301 -26.56 6.42 16.60
N TRP A 302 -26.03 7.64 16.65
CA TRP A 302 -26.31 8.71 15.69
C TRP A 302 -25.17 8.87 14.69
N LEU A 303 -25.52 8.89 13.40
CA LEU A 303 -24.59 9.12 12.30
C LEU A 303 -25.04 10.32 11.47
N VAL A 304 -24.12 11.24 11.20
CA VAL A 304 -24.31 12.35 10.26
C VAL A 304 -23.37 12.17 9.09
N LEU A 305 -23.93 11.77 7.95
CA LEU A 305 -23.15 11.36 6.78
C LEU A 305 -23.73 11.84 5.45
N GLN A 306 -22.91 11.76 4.41
CA GLN A 306 -23.27 12.03 3.02
C GLN A 306 -22.64 10.96 2.12
N PRO A 307 -23.43 10.10 1.46
CA PRO A 307 -22.90 9.08 0.55
C PRO A 307 -22.43 9.68 -0.79
N ALA A 308 -21.30 9.19 -1.33
CA ALA A 308 -20.80 9.64 -2.63
C ALA A 308 -21.64 9.08 -3.80
N ALA A 309 -21.61 7.75 -3.95
CA ALA A 309 -22.47 6.98 -4.87
C ALA A 309 -22.98 5.69 -4.19
N VAL A 310 -22.75 5.59 -2.87
CA VAL A 310 -23.02 4.40 -2.07
C VAL A 310 -24.47 4.39 -1.65
N GLN A 311 -25.16 3.28 -1.90
CA GLN A 311 -26.56 3.09 -1.50
C GLN A 311 -26.68 2.22 -0.24
N THR A 312 -25.64 1.47 0.11
CA THR A 312 -25.60 0.59 1.27
C THR A 312 -24.35 0.82 2.12
N LEU A 313 -24.54 0.94 3.44
CA LEU A 313 -23.45 1.06 4.41
C LEU A 313 -23.68 0.05 5.54
N SER A 314 -22.75 -0.89 5.69
CA SER A 314 -22.73 -1.75 6.87
C SER A 314 -21.98 -1.03 7.98
N VAL A 315 -22.60 -1.00 9.17
CA VAL A 315 -22.02 -0.45 10.39
C VAL A 315 -21.87 -1.59 11.37
N ARG A 316 -20.65 -1.83 11.85
CA ARG A 316 -20.36 -2.85 12.85
C ARG A 316 -19.72 -2.20 14.06
N VAL A 317 -20.11 -2.67 15.24
CA VAL A 317 -19.50 -2.26 16.50
C VAL A 317 -19.00 -3.51 17.19
N ARG A 318 -17.70 -3.54 17.48
CA ARG A 318 -17.04 -4.62 18.22
C ARG A 318 -16.34 -4.07 19.44
N ARG A 319 -16.17 -4.87 20.49
CA ARG A 319 -15.33 -4.46 21.62
C ARG A 319 -13.89 -4.32 21.15
N LEU A 320 -13.17 -3.36 21.72
CA LEU A 320 -11.78 -3.12 21.35
C LEU A 320 -10.93 -4.37 21.62
N GLY A 321 -10.31 -4.91 20.58
CA GLY A 321 -9.50 -6.14 20.65
C GLY A 321 -10.25 -7.44 20.32
N GLU A 322 -11.57 -7.38 20.12
CA GLU A 322 -12.36 -8.51 19.65
C GLU A 322 -12.53 -8.46 18.12
N VAL A 323 -12.72 -9.62 17.51
CA VAL A 323 -12.95 -9.75 16.06
C VAL A 323 -14.44 -9.64 15.74
N ASP A 324 -15.26 -10.35 16.50
CA ASP A 324 -16.69 -10.45 16.27
C ASP A 324 -17.43 -9.19 16.73
N PRO A 325 -18.40 -8.70 15.94
CA PRO A 325 -19.22 -7.57 16.34
C PRO A 325 -20.16 -7.95 17.49
N VAL A 326 -20.29 -7.04 18.46
CA VAL A 326 -21.36 -7.11 19.48
C VAL A 326 -22.67 -6.52 18.96
N TRP A 327 -22.59 -5.73 17.89
CA TRP A 327 -23.74 -5.15 17.20
C TRP A 327 -23.38 -4.88 15.74
N GLU A 328 -24.31 -5.12 14.83
CA GLU A 328 -24.17 -4.72 13.43
C GLU A 328 -25.52 -4.38 12.79
N THR A 329 -25.48 -3.52 11.77
CA THR A 329 -26.63 -3.22 10.93
C THR A 329 -26.21 -2.89 9.51
N VAL A 330 -27.16 -2.97 8.57
CA VAL A 330 -26.98 -2.55 7.18
C VAL A 330 -27.98 -1.44 6.88
N LEU A 331 -27.45 -0.26 6.60
CA LEU A 331 -28.23 0.88 6.14
C LEU A 331 -28.45 0.72 4.64
N ALA A 332 -29.70 0.47 4.25
CA ALA A 332 -30.14 0.46 2.85
C ALA A 332 -30.67 1.84 2.42
N ASP A 333 -30.82 2.03 1.11
CA ASP A 333 -31.45 3.21 0.49
C ASP A 333 -30.82 4.57 0.89
N LEU A 334 -29.51 4.57 1.16
CA LEU A 334 -28.77 5.81 1.36
C LEU A 334 -28.87 6.67 0.09
N ARG A 335 -29.29 7.93 0.24
CA ARG A 335 -29.53 8.84 -0.89
C ARG A 335 -28.24 9.55 -1.31
N PRO A 336 -27.60 9.22 -2.45
CA PRO A 336 -26.43 9.93 -2.93
C PRO A 336 -26.81 11.36 -3.29
N GLY A 337 -26.02 12.32 -2.85
CA GLY A 337 -26.35 13.72 -3.06
C GLY A 337 -25.50 14.64 -2.21
N PRO A 338 -25.67 15.96 -2.35
CA PRO A 338 -24.91 16.95 -1.57
C PRO A 338 -25.38 17.06 -0.12
N ASP A 339 -26.56 16.55 0.21
CA ASP A 339 -27.24 16.80 1.49
C ASP A 339 -26.80 15.84 2.59
N TRP A 340 -26.72 16.37 3.81
CA TRP A 340 -26.42 15.59 5.01
C TRP A 340 -27.62 14.77 5.44
N GLN A 341 -27.39 13.51 5.75
CA GLN A 341 -28.37 12.59 6.29
C GLN A 341 -28.07 12.35 7.77
N PHE A 342 -29.08 12.56 8.61
CA PHE A 342 -29.06 12.19 10.02
C PHE A 342 -29.73 10.84 10.18
N LEU A 343 -29.01 9.87 10.73
CA LEU A 343 -29.48 8.52 10.98
C LEU A 343 -29.41 8.25 12.49
N SER A 344 -30.50 7.76 13.06
CA SER A 344 -30.58 7.31 14.45
C SER A 344 -30.86 5.82 14.46
N LEU A 345 -30.00 5.04 15.10
CA LEU A 345 -30.01 3.58 15.06
C LEU A 345 -30.10 3.03 16.47
N ASP A 346 -30.99 2.06 16.69
CA ASP A 346 -31.08 1.33 17.96
C ASP A 346 -29.82 0.47 18.15
N CYS A 347 -28.98 0.88 19.09
CA CYS A 347 -27.67 0.31 19.36
C CYS A 347 -27.43 0.22 20.88
N PRO A 348 -28.10 -0.73 21.56
CA PRO A 348 -27.91 -0.92 22.99
C PRO A 348 -26.53 -1.51 23.27
N LEU A 349 -25.67 -0.74 23.93
CA LEU A 349 -24.33 -1.18 24.33
C LEU A 349 -24.06 -0.81 25.79
N PRO A 350 -23.42 -1.69 26.58
CA PRO A 350 -22.96 -1.32 27.91
C PRO A 350 -21.78 -0.34 27.85
N ALA A 351 -21.35 0.16 29.00
CA ALA A 351 -20.10 0.90 29.09
C ALA A 351 -18.91 0.03 28.62
N GLY A 352 -17.94 0.65 27.94
CA GLY A 352 -16.79 -0.05 27.39
C GLY A 352 -16.07 0.71 26.27
N ASP A 353 -15.03 0.06 25.73
CA ASP A 353 -14.25 0.55 24.60
C ASP A 353 -14.63 -0.25 23.35
N TYR A 354 -14.91 0.47 22.26
CA TYR A 354 -15.43 -0.13 21.04
C TYR A 354 -14.71 0.39 19.81
N GLU A 355 -14.66 -0.45 18.78
CA GLU A 355 -14.33 -0.07 17.42
C GLU A 355 -15.60 -0.06 16.57
N VAL A 356 -15.85 1.06 15.92
CA VAL A 356 -16.94 1.22 14.95
C VAL A 356 -16.35 1.12 13.55
N LEU A 357 -16.79 0.12 12.79
CA LEU A 357 -16.41 -0.07 11.39
C LEU A 357 -17.52 0.42 10.47
N LEU A 358 -17.12 1.18 9.46
CA LEU A 358 -17.96 1.68 8.38
C LEU A 358 -17.52 0.99 7.09
N LEU A 359 -18.39 0.14 6.55
CA LEU A 359 -18.10 -0.71 5.40
C LEU A 359 -19.03 -0.35 4.23
N ALA A 360 -18.48 0.28 3.21
CA ALA A 360 -19.19 0.67 1.99
C ALA A 360 -19.00 -0.41 0.91
N HIS A 361 -20.11 -0.98 0.42
CA HIS A 361 -20.07 -2.05 -0.60
C HIS A 361 -19.60 -1.56 -1.98
N ALA A 362 -19.85 -0.29 -2.29
CA ALA A 362 -19.40 0.38 -3.49
C ALA A 362 -18.66 1.67 -3.13
N THR A 363 -17.88 2.20 -4.06
CA THR A 363 -17.12 3.45 -3.86
C THR A 363 -17.09 4.25 -5.15
N ALA A 364 -17.15 5.58 -5.03
CA ALA A 364 -17.05 6.48 -6.17
C ALA A 364 -15.61 6.94 -6.38
N LEU A 365 -15.20 7.16 -7.64
CA LEU A 365 -13.95 7.86 -7.93
C LEU A 365 -14.18 9.38 -7.85
N ARG A 366 -13.58 10.05 -6.87
CA ARG A 366 -13.69 11.49 -6.64
C ARG A 366 -12.33 12.13 -6.46
N GLN A 367 -11.95 13.04 -7.35
CA GLN A 367 -10.65 13.75 -7.30
C GLN A 367 -9.45 12.78 -7.15
N GLY A 368 -9.49 11.64 -7.86
CA GLY A 368 -8.44 10.62 -7.78
C GLY A 368 -8.47 9.73 -6.52
N ARG A 369 -9.52 9.81 -5.69
CA ARG A 369 -9.77 8.95 -4.52
C ARG A 369 -10.91 8.00 -4.77
N THR A 370 -10.83 6.83 -4.16
CA THR A 370 -11.93 5.88 -4.07
C THR A 370 -12.66 6.12 -2.74
N VAL A 371 -13.84 6.75 -2.79
CA VAL A 371 -14.55 7.21 -1.58
C VAL A 371 -15.86 6.48 -1.34
N GLY A 372 -16.14 6.17 -0.07
CA GLY A 372 -17.42 5.62 0.40
C GLY A 372 -18.40 6.72 0.80
N VAL A 373 -18.42 7.05 2.08
CA VAL A 373 -19.29 8.08 2.66
C VAL A 373 -18.46 9.22 3.26
N ALA A 374 -18.96 10.45 3.17
CA ALA A 374 -18.44 11.57 3.95
C ALA A 374 -19.11 11.53 5.32
N VAL A 375 -18.33 11.54 6.39
CA VAL A 375 -18.84 11.50 7.77
C VAL A 375 -18.47 12.80 8.48
N HIS A 376 -19.47 13.44 9.05
CA HIS A 376 -19.30 14.62 9.88
C HIS A 376 -19.22 14.24 11.36
N ARG A 377 -20.14 13.38 11.82
CA ARG A 377 -20.33 13.06 13.24
C ARG A 377 -20.75 11.60 13.44
N ILE A 378 -20.19 10.99 14.47
CA ILE A 378 -20.61 9.70 15.04
C ILE A 378 -20.83 9.94 16.54
N GLU A 379 -21.97 9.56 17.10
CA GLU A 379 -22.29 9.80 18.51
C GLU A 379 -23.10 8.66 19.11
N PHE A 380 -22.70 8.19 20.30
CA PHE A 380 -23.45 7.26 21.11
C PHE A 380 -24.19 8.00 22.23
N ARG A 381 -25.46 7.65 22.47
CA ARG A 381 -26.31 8.29 23.48
C ARG A 381 -27.04 7.31 24.38
#